data_AF-A0A9Q1G562-F1
#
_entry.id   AF-A0A9Q1G562-F1
#
_cell.length_a   1.000
_cell.length_b   1.000
_cell.length_c   1.000
_cell.angle_alpha   90.00
_cell.angle_beta   90.00
_cell.angle_gamma   90.00
#
_symmetry.space_group_name_H-M   'P 1'
#
loop_
_entity.id
_entity.type
_entity.pdbx_description
1 polymer ?
#
loop_
_entity_poly.entity_id
_entity_poly.type
_entity_poly.pdbx_seq_one_letter_code
_entity_poly.pdbx_strand_id
1 'polypeptide(L)'
;MWCNSWCACSNCEAMPSEIESICCEEYTKTMATMVEMPGRVVECITQHDGFDAVCLNAHVLTTAHLGYRQQYPQDAAKIQTQHE
;
A
#
# COMPACT_ATOMS: atom_id res chain seq x y z
N MET A 1 5.15 -4.65 25.48
CA MET A 1 6.13 -4.50 24.38
C MET A 1 6.05 -5.76 23.55
N TRP A 2 5.35 -5.70 22.41
CA TRP A 2 5.27 -6.83 21.48
C TRP A 2 6.52 -6.78 20.61
N CYS A 3 7.39 -7.78 20.75
CA CYS A 3 8.48 -8.01 19.83
C CYS A 3 7.89 -8.75 18.62
N ASN A 4 7.53 -8.02 17.56
CA ASN A 4 7.07 -8.60 16.31
C ASN A 4 8.28 -9.21 15.56
N SER A 5 8.70 -10.41 15.94
CA SER A 5 9.85 -11.11 15.34
C SER A 5 9.74 -11.35 13.83
N TRP A 6 8.55 -11.13 13.25
CA TRP A 6 8.27 -11.23 11.81
C TRP A 6 8.51 -9.91 11.06
N CYS A 7 8.44 -8.76 11.74
CA CYS A 7 8.56 -7.45 11.10
C CYS A 7 10.01 -6.95 11.15
N ALA A 8 10.64 -6.82 9.98
CA ALA A 8 12.00 -6.25 9.86
C ALA A 8 12.02 -4.72 9.98
N CYS A 9 11.00 -4.03 9.43
CA CYS A 9 10.97 -2.57 9.36
C CYS A 9 10.53 -1.87 10.66
N SER A 10 10.16 -2.64 11.69
CA SER A 10 9.69 -2.18 13.01
C SER A 10 8.45 -1.28 13.04
N ASN A 11 7.73 -1.14 11.91
CA ASN A 11 6.54 -0.28 11.79
C ASN A 11 5.23 -1.05 11.53
N CYS A 12 5.28 -2.37 11.38
CA CYS A 12 4.08 -3.17 11.12
C CYS A 12 3.39 -3.63 12.40
N GLU A 13 2.06 -3.65 12.37
CA GLU A 13 1.21 -4.25 13.39
C GLU A 13 0.72 -5.63 12.92
N ALA A 14 0.45 -6.52 13.89
CA ALA A 14 -0.12 -7.83 13.58
C ALA A 14 -1.58 -7.66 13.10
N MET A 15 -1.90 -8.27 11.97
CA MET A 15 -3.25 -8.28 11.40
C MET A 15 -4.07 -9.44 11.98
N PRO A 16 -5.41 -9.49 11.78
CA PRO A 16 -6.26 -10.54 12.33
C PRO A 16 -5.84 -11.97 11.95
N SER A 17 -5.15 -12.15 10.82
CA SER A 17 -4.59 -13.42 10.40
C SER A 17 -3.08 -13.34 10.15
N GLU A 18 -2.40 -14.49 10.31
CA GLU A 18 -0.96 -14.60 10.04
C GLU A 18 -0.62 -14.29 8.58
N ILE A 19 -1.48 -14.69 7.64
CA ILE A 19 -1.28 -14.45 6.21
C ILE A 19 -1.37 -12.96 5.83
N GLU A 20 -2.07 -12.15 6.63
CA GLU A 20 -2.16 -10.70 6.45
C GLU A 20 -1.02 -9.94 7.15
N SER A 21 -0.29 -10.60 8.06
CA SER A 21 0.82 -9.99 8.80
C SER A 21 2.11 -10.04 7.97
N ILE A 22 2.20 -9.16 6.96
CA ILE A 22 3.30 -9.10 5.99
C ILE A 22 4.09 -7.80 6.15
N CYS A 23 5.41 -7.90 6.26
CA CYS A 23 6.31 -6.74 6.31
C CYS A 23 6.52 -6.14 4.91
N CYS A 24 6.75 -4.82 4.84
CA CYS A 24 7.10 -4.14 3.58
C CYS A 24 8.41 -4.64 2.96
N GLU A 25 9.25 -5.32 3.75
CA GLU A 25 10.49 -5.95 3.30
C GLU A 25 10.32 -7.42 2.84
N GLU A 26 9.13 -8.02 2.98
CA GLU A 26 8.87 -9.38 2.50
C GLU A 26 8.37 -9.41 1.05
N TYR A 27 7.78 -8.30 0.58
CA TYR A 27 7.19 -8.21 -0.74
C TYR A 27 8.14 -7.57 -1.75
N THR A 28 8.55 -8.34 -2.76
CA THR A 28 9.58 -7.94 -3.74
C THR A 28 9.29 -6.61 -4.45
N LYS A 29 8.03 -6.33 -4.79
CA LYS A 29 7.67 -5.07 -5.45
C LYS A 29 7.83 -3.87 -4.50
N THR A 30 7.48 -4.05 -3.24
CA THR A 30 7.65 -2.99 -2.23
C THR A 30 9.13 -2.70 -2.01
N MET A 31 9.97 -3.74 -1.92
CA MET A 31 11.43 -3.59 -1.85
C MET A 31 12.00 -2.86 -3.06
N ALA A 32 11.52 -3.18 -4.28
CA ALA A 32 11.95 -2.50 -5.49
C ALA A 32 11.63 -0.99 -5.43
N THR A 33 10.44 -0.62 -4.96
CA THR A 33 10.07 0.80 -4.78
C THR A 33 10.92 1.48 -3.71
N MET A 34 11.24 0.81 -2.60
CA MET A 34 12.09 1.39 -1.55
C MET A 34 13.50 1.75 -2.04
N VAL A 35 14.04 1.05 -3.04
CA VAL A 35 15.38 1.34 -3.60
C VAL A 35 15.37 2.37 -4.75
N GLU A 36 14.20 2.87 -5.17
CA GLU A 36 14.10 3.88 -6.24
C GLU A 36 14.65 5.26 -5.85
N MET A 37 14.91 5.49 -4.56
CA MET A 37 15.39 6.78 -4.04
C MET A 37 16.92 6.87 -4.04
N PRO A 38 17.57 7.49 -5.05
CA PRO A 38 19.02 7.57 -5.11
C PRO A 38 19.57 8.38 -3.94
N GLY A 39 20.56 7.82 -3.24
CA GLY A 39 21.25 8.51 -2.13
C GLY A 39 20.49 8.52 -0.81
N ARG A 40 19.35 7.82 -0.70
CA ARG A 40 18.60 7.65 0.56
C ARG A 40 18.41 6.17 0.86
N VAL A 41 18.66 5.80 2.11
CA VAL A 41 18.29 4.47 2.62
C VAL A 41 16.87 4.57 3.14
N VAL A 42 15.98 3.74 2.59
CA VAL A 42 14.57 3.64 2.99
C VAL A 42 14.41 2.32 3.73
N GLU A 43 14.17 2.39 5.04
CA GLU A 43 14.04 1.20 5.92
C GLU A 43 12.58 0.74 6.04
N CYS A 44 11.63 1.59 5.63
CA CYS A 44 10.21 1.26 5.58
C CYS A 44 9.56 1.97 4.40
N ILE A 45 8.59 1.33 3.75
CA ILE A 45 7.91 1.91 2.58
C ILE A 45 7.23 3.25 2.89
N THR A 46 6.85 3.48 4.15
CA THR A 46 6.24 4.74 4.59
C THR A 46 7.22 5.92 4.54
N GLN A 47 8.54 5.66 4.52
CA GLN A 47 9.56 6.70 4.38
C GLN A 47 9.84 7.09 2.93
N HIS A 48 9.27 6.36 1.96
CA HIS A 48 9.40 6.68 0.55
C HIS A 48 8.59 7.95 0.23
N ASP A 49 9.19 8.93 -0.45
CA ASP A 49 8.52 10.23 -0.71
C ASP A 49 7.22 10.09 -1.52
N GLY A 50 7.13 9.05 -2.35
CA GLY A 50 5.92 8.71 -3.08
C GLY A 50 4.77 8.18 -2.21
N PHE A 51 5.04 7.70 -0.99
CA PHE A 51 4.02 7.10 -0.13
C PHE A 51 2.97 8.15 0.30
N ASP A 52 3.42 9.28 0.83
CA ASP A 52 2.52 10.37 1.21
C ASP A 52 1.77 10.94 -0.01
N ALA A 53 2.50 11.12 -1.12
CA ALA A 53 1.96 11.73 -2.32
C ALA A 53 0.88 10.88 -3.01
N VAL A 54 1.03 9.54 -2.98
CA VAL A 54 0.18 8.63 -3.76
C VAL A 54 -0.77 7.82 -2.87
N CYS A 55 -0.30 7.31 -1.73
CA CYS A 55 -1.07 6.39 -0.89
C CYS A 55 -1.92 7.10 0.16
N LEU A 56 -1.49 8.27 0.65
CA LEU A 56 -2.22 9.02 1.70
C LEU A 56 -3.01 10.23 1.17
N ASN A 57 -2.74 10.68 -0.05
CA ASN A 57 -3.44 11.83 -0.64
C ASN A 57 -4.82 11.44 -1.19
N ALA A 58 -5.89 11.79 -0.47
CA ALA A 58 -7.27 11.48 -0.84
C ALA A 58 -7.69 12.04 -2.22
N HIS A 59 -7.16 13.19 -2.64
CA HIS A 59 -7.46 13.75 -3.95
C HIS A 59 -6.84 12.90 -5.06
N VAL A 60 -5.59 12.45 -4.90
CA VAL A 60 -4.92 11.55 -5.85
C VAL A 60 -5.67 10.22 -5.94
N LEU A 61 -6.06 9.62 -4.81
CA LEU A 61 -6.86 8.40 -4.79
C LEU A 61 -8.21 8.57 -5.49
N THR A 62 -8.88 9.71 -5.28
CA THR A 62 -10.15 10.03 -5.96
C THR A 62 -9.96 10.15 -7.47
N THR A 63 -8.92 10.85 -7.91
CA THR A 63 -8.60 10.99 -9.33
C THR A 63 -8.27 9.64 -9.97
N ALA A 64 -7.46 8.81 -9.32
CA ALA A 64 -7.12 7.47 -9.79
C ALA A 64 -8.38 6.59 -9.92
N HIS A 65 -9.27 6.64 -8.92
CA HIS A 65 -10.53 5.91 -8.93
C HIS A 65 -11.46 6.35 -10.07
N LEU A 66 -11.62 7.66 -10.28
CA LEU A 66 -12.44 8.19 -11.37
C LEU A 66 -11.86 7.81 -12.75
N GLY A 67 -10.54 7.91 -12.91
CA GLY A 67 -9.85 7.47 -14.13
C GLY A 67 -10.05 5.99 -14.42
N TYR A 68 -9.93 5.14 -13.39
CA TYR A 68 -10.20 3.70 -13.49
C TYR A 68 -11.64 3.43 -13.96
N ARG A 69 -12.63 4.10 -13.38
CA ARG A 69 -14.05 3.92 -13.78
C ARG A 69 -14.34 4.34 -15.21
N GLN A 70 -13.64 5.36 -15.72
CA GLN A 70 -13.78 5.78 -17.13
C GLN A 70 -13.20 4.72 -18.08
N GLN A 71 -12.10 4.07 -17.69
CA GLN A 71 -11.43 3.05 -18.51
C GLN A 71 -12.14 1.69 -18.46
N TYR A 72 -12.81 1.37 -17.34
CA TYR A 72 -13.45 0.07 -17.11
C TYR A 72 -14.93 0.20 -16.72
N PRO A 73 -15.83 0.62 -17.64
CA PRO A 73 -17.26 0.81 -17.34
C PRO A 73 -17.97 -0.46 -16.84
N GLN A 74 -17.56 -1.63 -17.31
CA GLN A 74 -18.15 -2.93 -16.96
C GLN A 74 -17.89 -3.34 -15.49
N ASP A 75 -16.82 -2.85 -14.87
CA ASP A 75 -16.47 -3.18 -13.49
C ASP A 75 -17.12 -2.19 -12.51
N ALA A 76 -17.42 -0.96 -12.95
CA ALA A 76 -18.24 -0.02 -12.18
C ALA A 76 -19.66 -0.55 -11.91
N ALA A 77 -20.24 -1.31 -12.84
CA ALA A 77 -21.57 -1.90 -12.69
C ALA A 77 -21.65 -3.00 -11.62
N LYS A 78 -20.52 -3.63 -11.24
CA LYS A 78 -20.47 -4.70 -10.23
C LYS A 78 -20.35 -4.18 -8.79
N ILE A 79 -19.80 -2.97 -8.62
CA ILE A 79 -19.63 -2.33 -7.30
C ILE A 79 -20.99 -1.90 -6.72
N GLN A 80 -21.94 -1.51 -7.58
CA GLN A 80 -23.28 -1.08 -7.15
C GLN A 80 -24.21 -2.23 -6.69
N THR A 81 -23.90 -3.48 -7.02
CA THR A 81 -24.70 -4.65 -6.62
C THR A 81 -24.31 -5.25 -5.26
N GLN A 82 -23.38 -4.65 -4.51
CA GLN A 82 -22.95 -5.14 -3.19
C GLN A 82 -23.51 -4.34 -1.99
N HIS A 83 -24.35 -3.34 -2.23
CA HIS A 83 -25.15 -2.70 -1.18
C HIS A 83 -26.61 -3.12 -1.40
N GLU A 84 -27.00 -4.27 -0.83
CA GLU A 84 -28.41 -4.60 -0.59
C GLU A 84 -29.04 -3.58 0.37
#